data_AF-A0A662FTZ8-F1
#
_entry.id   AF-A0A662FTZ8-F1
#
_cell.length_a   1.000
_cell.length_b   1.000
_cell.length_c   1.000
_cell.angle_alpha   90.00
_cell.angle_beta   90.00
_cell.angle_gamma   90.00
#
_symmetry.space_group_name_H-M   'P 1'
#
loop_
_entity.id
_entity.type
_entity.pdbx_description
1 polymer ?
#
loop_
_entity_poly.entity_id
_entity_poly.type
_entity_poly.pdbx_seq_one_letter_code
_entity_poly.pdbx_strand_id
1 'polypeptide(L)'
;MSKDQAIGVLMLIGSIVVLIIYGWALFLSEWYMLALKLTGMLAVGAVLAILAWIGYTLATTPPPKPIEEIEKELEEELKKLEEEEKTEEAKEESK
;
A
#
# COMPACT_ATOMS: atom_id res chain seq x y z
N MET A 1 -9.56 1.22 -28.20
CA MET A 1 -9.18 1.84 -26.89
C MET A 1 -7.92 1.16 -26.41
N SER A 2 -6.97 1.90 -25.82
CA SER A 2 -5.84 1.27 -25.14
C SER A 2 -6.36 0.45 -23.95
N LYS A 3 -5.62 -0.58 -23.54
CA LYS A 3 -6.02 -1.44 -22.42
C LYS A 3 -6.26 -0.63 -21.15
N ASP A 4 -5.41 0.36 -20.90
CA ASP A 4 -5.50 1.27 -19.76
C ASP A 4 -6.76 2.15 -19.82
N GLN A 5 -7.12 2.63 -21.01
CA GLN A 5 -8.34 3.43 -21.19
C GLN A 5 -9.60 2.58 -21.00
N ALA A 6 -9.59 1.31 -21.40
CA ALA A 6 -10.72 0.40 -21.15
C ALA A 6 -10.92 0.14 -19.65
N ILE A 7 -9.83 -0.08 -18.91
CA ILE A 7 -9.86 -0.27 -17.46
C ILE A 7 -10.34 1.01 -16.75
N GLY A 8 -9.85 2.17 -17.17
CA GLY A 8 -10.30 3.46 -16.65
C GLY A 8 -11.79 3.71 -16.87
N VAL A 9 -12.32 3.40 -18.06
CA VAL A 9 -13.75 3.54 -18.34
C VAL A 9 -14.59 2.53 -17.56
N LEU A 10 -14.11 1.30 -17.37
CA LEU A 10 -14.81 0.28 -16.58
C LEU A 10 -14.89 0.70 -15.10
N MET A 11 -13.79 1.21 -14.53
CA MET A 11 -13.77 1.78 -13.18
C MET A 11 -14.74 2.97 -13.04
N LEU A 12 -14.76 3.86 -14.03
CA LEU A 12 -15.66 5.02 -14.03
C LEU A 12 -17.13 4.59 -14.05
N ILE A 13 -17.52 3.71 -14.97
CA ILE A 13 -18.90 3.21 -15.05
C ILE A 13 -19.26 2.46 -13.76
N GLY A 14 -18.38 1.58 -13.27
CA GLY A 14 -18.59 0.85 -12.03
C GLY A 14 -18.84 1.78 -10.84
N SER A 15 -18.03 2.84 -10.70
CA SER A 15 -18.21 3.83 -9.63
C SER A 15 -19.52 4.59 -9.73
N ILE A 16 -19.93 5.01 -10.94
CA ILE A 16 -21.20 5.70 -11.17
C ILE A 16 -22.38 4.78 -10.82
N VAL A 17 -22.34 3.52 -11.25
CA VAL A 17 -23.40 2.55 -10.96
C VAL A 17 -23.55 2.33 -9.46
N VAL A 18 -22.45 2.11 -8.75
CA VAL A 18 -22.45 1.95 -7.29
C VAL A 18 -23.01 3.18 -6.59
N LEU A 19 -22.64 4.39 -7.04
CA LEU A 19 -23.12 5.65 -6.48
C LEU A 19 -24.64 5.81 -6.66
N ILE A 20 -25.18 5.48 -7.84
CA ILE A 20 -26.62 5.52 -8.10
C ILE A 20 -27.37 4.52 -7.23
N ILE A 21 -26.89 3.27 -7.13
CA ILE A 21 -27.51 2.23 -6.31
C ILE A 21 -27.51 2.63 -4.83
N TYR A 22 -26.38 3.14 -4.32
CA TYR A 22 -26.26 3.56 -2.94
C TYR A 22 -27.14 4.79 -2.64
N GLY A 23 -27.16 5.78 -3.53
CA GLY A 23 -28.04 6.94 -3.42
C GLY A 23 -29.51 6.54 -3.40
N TRP A 24 -29.93 5.62 -4.29
CA TRP A 24 -31.28 5.09 -4.28
C TRP A 24 -31.61 4.37 -2.97
N ALA A 25 -30.71 3.52 -2.47
CA ALA A 25 -30.88 2.80 -1.20
C ALA A 25 -30.99 3.72 0.02
N LEU A 26 -30.33 4.88 -0.01
CA LEU A 26 -30.40 5.88 1.07
C LEU A 26 -31.65 6.74 1.04
N PHE A 27 -32.05 7.25 -0.12
CA PHE A 27 -33.07 8.30 -0.21
C PHE A 27 -34.46 7.79 -0.58
N LEU A 28 -34.56 6.67 -1.30
CA LEU A 28 -35.79 6.21 -1.94
C LEU A 28 -36.22 4.82 -1.47
N SER A 29 -35.46 4.21 -0.56
CA SER A 29 -35.64 2.83 -0.13
C SER A 29 -35.85 2.73 1.38
N GLU A 30 -36.69 1.79 1.82
CA GLU A 30 -36.93 1.51 3.25
C GLU A 30 -35.67 0.95 3.94
N TRP A 31 -34.68 0.51 3.16
CA TRP A 31 -33.40 -0.02 3.63
C TRP A 31 -32.40 1.06 4.06
N TYR A 32 -32.77 2.34 4.06
CA TYR A 32 -31.87 3.46 4.38
C TYR A 32 -31.14 3.26 5.72
N MET A 33 -31.83 2.74 6.74
CA MET A 33 -31.23 2.50 8.05
C MET A 33 -30.18 1.39 8.00
N LEU A 34 -30.40 0.34 7.20
CA LEU A 34 -29.43 -0.73 7.01
C LEU A 34 -28.21 -0.22 6.21
N ALA A 35 -28.45 0.57 5.16
CA ALA A 35 -27.40 1.18 4.35
C ALA A 35 -26.49 2.07 5.20
N LEU A 36 -27.07 2.96 6.01
CA LEU A 36 -26.32 3.84 6.93
C LEU A 36 -25.52 3.06 7.97
N LYS A 37 -26.10 2.00 8.55
CA LYS A 37 -25.40 1.13 9.51
C LYS A 37 -24.20 0.45 8.86
N LEU A 38 -24.37 -0.06 7.63
CA LEU A 38 -23.30 -0.75 6.91
C LEU A 38 -22.17 0.21 6.54
N THR A 39 -22.49 1.41 6.04
CA THR A 39 -21.46 2.41 5.72
C THR A 39 -20.79 2.98 6.95
N GLY A 40 -21.53 3.18 8.04
CA GLY A 40 -20.95 3.55 9.33
C GLY A 40 -19.98 2.49 9.84
N MET A 41 -20.36 1.21 9.75
CA MET A 41 -19.49 0.08 10.10
C MET A 41 -18.24 0.04 9.22
N LEU A 42 -18.37 0.20 7.90
CA LEU A 42 -17.22 0.21 6.98
C LEU A 42 -16.29 1.39 7.24
N ALA A 43 -16.83 2.58 7.51
CA ALA A 43 -16.03 3.76 7.82
C ALA A 43 -15.23 3.58 9.12
N VAL A 44 -15.89 3.15 10.21
CA VAL A 44 -15.22 2.89 11.49
C VAL A 44 -14.27 1.70 11.37
N GLY A 45 -14.69 0.64 10.69
CA GLY A 45 -13.91 -0.57 10.45
C GLY A 45 -12.64 -0.31 9.65
N ALA A 46 -12.67 0.58 8.66
CA ALA A 46 -11.48 0.99 7.92
C ALA A 46 -10.46 1.69 8.82
N VAL A 47 -10.91 2.62 9.68
CA VAL A 47 -10.04 3.30 10.64
C VAL A 47 -9.45 2.30 11.64
N LEU A 48 -10.27 1.41 12.19
CA LEU A 48 -9.81 0.39 13.12
C LEU A 48 -8.89 -0.64 12.46
N ALA A 49 -9.10 -0.98 11.19
CA ALA A 49 -8.23 -1.86 10.44
C ALA A 49 -6.84 -1.24 10.25
N ILE A 50 -6.76 0.05 9.96
CA ILE A 50 -5.48 0.78 9.90
C ILE A 50 -4.80 0.77 11.27
N LEU A 51 -5.53 1.10 12.34
CA LEU A 51 -4.98 1.07 13.70
C LEU A 51 -4.52 -0.32 14.12
N ALA A 52 -5.28 -1.35 13.78
CA ALA A 52 -4.93 -2.74 14.04
C ALA A 52 -3.68 -3.16 13.25
N TRP A 53 -3.56 -2.74 11.99
CA TRP A 53 -2.35 -2.99 11.19
C TRP A 53 -1.13 -2.32 11.79
N ILE A 54 -1.22 -1.04 12.18
CA ILE A 54 -0.14 -0.33 12.86
C ILE A 54 0.23 -1.05 14.16
N GLY A 55 -0.76 -1.37 15.00
CA GLY A 55 -0.54 -2.10 16.24
C GLY A 55 0.10 -3.47 16.01
N TYR A 56 -0.30 -4.17 14.96
CA TYR A 56 0.30 -5.44 14.55
C TYR A 56 1.77 -5.27 14.18
N THR A 57 2.11 -4.26 13.36
CA THR A 57 3.51 -3.99 13.01
C THR A 57 4.32 -3.63 14.25
N LEU A 58 3.85 -2.76 15.13
CA LEU A 58 4.57 -2.40 16.36
C LEU A 58 4.76 -3.58 17.32
N ALA A 59 3.76 -4.46 17.44
CA ALA A 59 3.83 -5.64 18.31
C ALA A 59 4.77 -6.71 17.76
N THR A 60 4.94 -6.77 16.43
CA THR A 60 5.75 -7.80 15.75
C THR A 60 7.12 -7.30 15.32
N THR A 61 7.37 -5.99 15.35
CA THR A 61 8.71 -5.44 15.12
C THR A 61 9.54 -5.54 16.39
N PRO A 62 10.65 -6.31 16.40
CA PRO A 62 11.64 -6.20 17.45
C PRO A 62 12.15 -4.75 17.50
N PRO A 63 12.47 -4.23 18.69
CA PRO A 63 12.95 -2.86 18.85
C PRO A 63 14.11 -2.64 17.86
N PRO A 64 14.09 -1.51 17.12
CA PRO A 64 15.10 -1.22 16.11
C PRO A 64 16.48 -1.47 16.71
N LYS A 65 17.30 -2.28 16.02
CA LYS A 65 18.68 -2.54 16.45
C LYS A 65 19.39 -1.21 16.71
N PRO A 66 20.30 -1.11 17.69
CA PRO A 66 21.06 0.11 17.94
C PRO A 66 21.67 0.62 16.64
N ILE A 67 21.56 1.93 16.40
CA ILE A 67 21.95 2.58 15.13
C ILE A 67 23.40 2.23 14.73
N GLU A 68 24.28 2.00 15.70
CA GLU A 68 25.69 1.62 15.48
C GLU A 68 25.90 0.28 14.75
N GLU A 69 25.01 -0.71 14.94
CA GLU A 69 25.11 -2.00 14.22
C GLU A 69 24.62 -1.87 12.78
N ILE A 70 23.60 -1.03 12.56
CA ILE A 70 23.02 -0.77 11.23
C ILE A 70 24.00 0.06 10.38
N GLU A 71 24.68 1.05 10.97
CA GLU A 71 25.72 1.82 10.28
C GLU A 71 26.89 0.92 9.86
N LYS A 72 27.35 0.00 10.73
CA LYS A 72 28.43 -0.94 10.38
C LYS A 72 28.05 -1.96 9.32
N GLU A 73 26.85 -2.54 9.40
CA GLU A 73 26.34 -3.47 8.37
C GLU A 73 26.20 -2.76 7.00
N LEU A 74 25.72 -1.51 6.99
CA LEU A 74 25.56 -0.71 5.77
C LEU A 74 26.90 -0.27 5.18
N GLU A 75 27.87 0.11 6.02
CA GLU A 75 29.21 0.51 5.58
C GLU A 75 30.02 -0.68 5.02
N GLU A 76 29.81 -1.90 5.56
CA GLU A 76 30.34 -3.14 4.98
C GLU A 76 29.69 -3.50 3.65
N GLU A 77 28.36 -3.36 3.50
CA GLU A 77 27.68 -3.58 2.22
C GLU A 77 28.11 -2.58 1.16
N LEU A 78 28.24 -1.29 1.51
CA LEU A 78 28.73 -0.25 0.59
C LEU A 78 30.15 -0.55 0.10
N LYS A 79 31.05 -0.97 0.99
CA LYS A 79 32.42 -1.33 0.62
C LYS A 79 32.48 -2.53 -0.32
N LYS A 80 31.65 -3.55 -0.09
CA LYS A 80 31.58 -4.71 -1.00
C LYS A 80 31.08 -4.32 -2.38
N LEU A 81 30.07 -3.46 -2.45
CA LEU A 81 29.53 -2.96 -3.72
C LEU A 81 30.57 -2.12 -4.47
N GLU A 82 31.33 -1.25 -3.79
CA GLU A 82 32.43 -0.49 -4.40
C GLU A 82 33.59 -1.38 -4.88
N GLU A 83 33.90 -2.47 -4.15
CA GLU A 83 34.91 -3.45 -4.57
C GLU A 83 34.43 -4.30 -5.76
N GLU A 84 33.15 -4.67 -5.81
CA GLU A 84 32.55 -5.36 -6.98
C GLU A 84 32.52 -4.46 -8.21
N GLU A 85 32.08 -3.20 -8.10
CA GLU A 85 32.11 -2.22 -9.21
C GLU A 85 33.53 -2.01 -9.73
N LYS A 86 34.52 -1.76 -8.85
CA LYS A 86 35.93 -1.61 -9.27
C LYS A 86 36.49 -2.86 -9.95
N THR A 87 36.04 -4.04 -9.52
CA THR A 87 36.47 -5.32 -10.10
C THR A 87 35.80 -5.57 -11.45
N GLU A 88 34.56 -5.13 -11.65
CA GLU A 88 33.86 -5.17 -12.94
C GLU A 88 34.44 -4.16 -13.94
N GLU A 89 34.69 -2.91 -13.52
CA GLU A 89 35.33 -1.88 -14.36
C GLU A 89 36.73 -2.30 -14.82
N ALA A 90 37.55 -2.88 -13.92
CA ALA A 90 38.88 -3.39 -14.28
C ALA A 90 38.84 -4.60 -15.23
N LYS A 91 37.75 -5.38 -15.22
CA LYS A 91 37.54 -6.50 -16.16
C LYS A 91 37.04 -6.02 -17.52
N GLU A 92 36.26 -4.94 -17.58
CA GLU A 92 35.85 -4.33 -18.86
C GLU A 92 37.01 -3.58 -19.54
N GLU A 93 37.88 -2.88 -18.81
CA GLU A 93 39.03 -2.16 -19.39
C GLU A 93 40.16 -3.08 -19.91
N SER A 94 40.23 -4.33 -19.45
CA SER A 94 41.27 -5.28 -19.88
C SER A 94 40.89 -6.16 -21.08
N LYS A 95 39.71 -5.92 -21.67
CA LYS A 95 39.11 -6.72 -22.75
C LYS A 95 39.08 -5.98 -24.08
#